data_AF-A0A2S2R367-F1
#
_entry.id   AF-A0A2S2R367-F1
#
_cell.length_a   1.000
_cell.length_b   1.000
_cell.length_c   1.000
_cell.angle_alpha   90.00
_cell.angle_beta   90.00
_cell.angle_gamma   90.00
#
_symmetry.space_group_name_H-M   'P 1'
#
loop_
_entity.id
_entity.type
_entity.pdbx_description
1 polymer ?
#
loop_
_entity_poly.entity_id
_entity_poly.type
_entity_poly.pdbx_seq_one_letter_code
_entity_poly.pdbx_strand_id
1 'polypeptide(L)'
;MFSFLEKNSGLNFNCINFPTPLKQITKFEKINNVTVNVYSADDRGLIYPLRVSKNEKSDHFDLFFSSNEKSSHYSFIHNFSRLIRAQRTKHSSKLIICKRCFTTFSNKPNKNKPWGLLGLDRHQFMSSIVDVSMKISNLYKTNYGMIKLTKAEEIDYKNATTCHQYRASSRT
;
A
#
# COMPACT_ATOMS: atom_id res chain seq x y z
N MET A 1 23.88 -8.87 -1.08
CA MET A 1 23.40 -7.47 -1.02
C MET A 1 22.72 -7.15 0.32
N PHE A 2 21.91 -8.04 0.92
CA PHE A 2 21.44 -7.88 2.31
C PHE A 2 22.59 -7.82 3.34
N SER A 3 23.66 -8.58 3.15
CA SER A 3 24.82 -8.62 4.06
C SER A 3 25.55 -7.27 4.25
N PHE A 4 25.49 -6.36 3.28
CA PHE A 4 26.09 -5.02 3.40
C PHE A 4 25.19 -4.07 4.22
N LEU A 5 23.86 -4.15 4.02
CA LEU A 5 22.90 -3.37 4.80
C LEU A 5 22.84 -3.85 6.25
N GLU A 6 22.89 -5.17 6.49
CA GLU A 6 22.93 -5.76 7.83
C GLU A 6 24.09 -5.24 8.69
N LYS A 7 25.29 -5.07 8.10
CA LYS A 7 26.47 -4.68 8.87
C LYS A 7 26.56 -3.19 9.23
N ASN A 8 25.95 -2.29 8.45
CA ASN A 8 26.21 -0.84 8.56
C ASN A 8 24.96 0.02 8.79
N SER A 9 23.76 -0.56 8.90
CA SER A 9 22.52 0.22 9.00
C SER A 9 21.99 0.42 10.41
N GLY A 10 22.47 -0.34 11.40
CA GLY A 10 21.88 -0.36 12.75
C GLY A 10 20.46 -0.95 12.82
N LEU A 11 19.97 -1.53 11.72
CA LEU A 11 18.64 -2.13 11.65
C LEU A 11 18.68 -3.59 12.13
N ASN A 12 17.61 -4.02 12.77
CA ASN A 12 17.40 -5.38 13.23
C ASN A 12 16.83 -6.27 12.12
N PHE A 13 17.67 -7.15 11.58
CA PHE A 13 17.31 -8.16 10.58
C PHE A 13 16.93 -9.52 11.17
N ASN A 14 17.11 -9.74 12.48
CA ASN A 14 16.72 -11.00 13.14
C ASN A 14 15.19 -11.23 13.14
N CYS A 15 14.41 -10.22 12.73
CA CYS A 15 12.98 -10.29 12.67
C CYS A 15 12.42 -10.85 11.34
N ILE A 16 13.27 -11.06 10.34
CA ILE A 16 12.91 -11.54 9.00
C ILE A 16 13.73 -12.78 8.64
N ASN A 17 13.18 -13.61 7.76
CA ASN A 17 13.86 -14.79 7.23
C ASN A 17 14.58 -14.43 5.93
N PHE A 18 15.57 -15.23 5.56
CA PHE A 18 16.17 -15.18 4.23
C PHE A 18 15.73 -16.41 3.41
N PRO A 19 15.29 -16.23 2.14
CA PRO A 19 14.99 -14.96 1.48
C PRO A 19 13.77 -14.27 2.10
N THR A 20 13.81 -12.93 2.24
CA THR A 20 12.76 -12.17 2.93
C THR A 20 11.45 -12.14 2.15
N PRO A 21 10.38 -12.79 2.65
CA PRO A 21 9.08 -12.71 2.01
C PRO A 21 8.49 -11.30 2.14
N LEU A 22 7.81 -10.81 1.10
CA LEU A 22 7.16 -9.49 1.09
C LEU A 22 6.26 -9.25 2.31
N LYS A 23 5.60 -10.29 2.82
CA LYS A 23 4.73 -10.24 4.00
C LYS A 23 5.48 -9.85 5.28
N GLN A 24 6.76 -10.20 5.39
CA GLN A 24 7.59 -9.90 6.56
C GLN A 24 8.14 -8.46 6.57
N ILE A 25 8.03 -7.73 5.45
CA ILE A 25 8.44 -6.31 5.38
C ILE A 25 7.63 -5.47 6.37
N THR A 26 6.34 -5.77 6.58
CA THR A 26 5.53 -5.07 7.59
C THR A 26 6.09 -5.26 9.00
N LYS A 27 6.64 -6.45 9.30
CA LYS A 27 7.25 -6.74 10.59
C LYS A 27 8.56 -5.98 10.75
N PHE A 28 9.38 -5.96 9.68
CA PHE A 28 10.62 -5.21 9.63
C PHE A 28 10.43 -3.70 9.84
N GLU A 29 9.48 -3.08 9.14
CA GLU A 29 9.14 -1.65 9.28
C GLU A 29 8.73 -1.30 10.72
N LYS A 30 7.93 -2.15 11.36
CA LYS A 30 7.47 -1.94 12.74
C LYS A 30 8.61 -2.02 13.74
N ILE A 31 9.45 -3.05 13.65
CA ILE A 31 10.54 -3.29 14.61
C ILE A 31 11.63 -2.23 14.49
N ASN A 32 11.94 -1.81 13.27
CA ASN A 32 13.00 -0.83 13.03
C ASN A 32 12.50 0.62 12.98
N ASN A 33 11.19 0.84 13.12
CA ASN A 33 10.56 2.16 12.97
C ASN A 33 10.84 2.86 11.63
N VAL A 34 11.05 2.11 10.55
CA VAL A 34 11.32 2.64 9.20
C VAL A 34 10.11 2.46 8.27
N THR A 35 10.21 2.93 7.03
CA THR A 35 9.25 2.64 5.96
C THR A 35 9.94 2.11 4.72
N VAL A 36 9.32 1.16 4.02
CA VAL A 36 9.90 0.48 2.87
C VAL A 36 8.87 0.41 1.75
N ASN A 37 9.21 0.99 0.60
CA ASN A 37 8.50 0.73 -0.65
C ASN A 37 9.21 -0.40 -1.40
N VAL A 38 8.42 -1.20 -2.11
CA VAL A 38 8.93 -2.28 -2.95
C VAL A 38 8.31 -2.20 -4.33
N TYR A 39 9.15 -2.26 -5.34
CA TYR A 39 8.81 -2.22 -6.75
C TYR A 39 9.35 -3.47 -7.45
N SER A 40 8.73 -3.86 -8.56
CA SER A 40 9.23 -4.91 -9.45
C SER A 40 9.06 -4.47 -10.89
N ALA A 41 9.65 -5.21 -11.82
CA ALA A 41 9.39 -5.09 -13.25
C ALA A 41 8.54 -6.26 -13.74
N ASP A 42 7.77 -6.05 -14.80
CA ASP A 42 7.15 -7.13 -15.58
C ASP A 42 8.14 -7.64 -16.63
N ASP A 43 7.73 -8.65 -17.42
CA ASP A 43 8.57 -9.23 -18.48
C ASP A 43 8.95 -8.23 -19.58
N ARG A 44 8.24 -7.09 -19.67
CA ARG A 44 8.53 -5.98 -20.59
C ARG A 44 9.44 -4.92 -19.98
N GLY A 45 9.89 -5.11 -18.74
CA GLY A 45 10.69 -4.15 -18.00
C GLY A 45 9.90 -2.95 -17.47
N LEU A 46 8.56 -2.99 -17.49
CA LEU A 46 7.73 -1.93 -16.94
C LEU A 46 7.68 -2.06 -15.42
N ILE A 47 8.16 -1.02 -14.73
CA ILE A 47 8.16 -0.98 -13.27
C ILE A 47 6.72 -0.84 -12.77
N TYR A 48 6.39 -1.57 -11.72
CA TYR A 48 5.13 -1.47 -10.97
C TYR A 48 5.36 -1.61 -9.46
N PRO A 49 4.51 -0.99 -8.63
CA PRO A 49 4.59 -1.13 -7.17
C PRO A 49 4.10 -2.51 -6.72
N LEU A 50 4.87 -3.17 -5.85
CA LEU A 50 4.42 -4.33 -5.08
C LEU A 50 3.87 -3.93 -3.71
N ARG A 51 4.51 -2.93 -3.09
CA ARG A 51 4.13 -2.38 -1.79
C ARG A 51 4.56 -0.92 -1.73
N VAL A 52 3.66 -0.03 -1.35
CA VAL A 52 4.00 1.38 -1.15
C VAL A 52 3.40 1.84 0.18
N SER A 53 4.22 2.43 1.04
CA SER A 53 3.76 3.00 2.29
C SER A 53 2.81 4.16 2.01
N LYS A 54 1.80 4.33 2.87
CA LYS A 54 0.90 5.49 2.79
C LYS A 54 1.59 6.76 3.26
N ASN A 55 2.41 6.62 4.30
CA ASN A 55 3.13 7.72 4.93
C ASN A 55 4.59 7.28 5.01
N GLU A 56 5.47 7.96 4.27
CA GLU A 56 6.91 7.75 4.36
C GLU A 56 7.43 8.45 5.62
N LYS A 57 8.29 7.74 6.37
CA LYS A 57 9.02 8.30 7.50
C LYS A 57 10.30 8.98 7.00
N SER A 58 11.00 9.67 7.89
CA SER A 58 12.36 10.18 7.61
C SER A 58 13.30 9.06 7.18
N ASP A 59 13.26 7.94 7.91
CA ASP A 59 14.00 6.73 7.57
C ASP A 59 13.15 5.87 6.64
N HIS A 60 13.44 6.02 5.35
CA HIS A 60 12.70 5.41 4.27
C HIS A 60 13.62 4.78 3.23
N PHE A 61 13.22 3.60 2.73
CA PHE A 61 13.95 2.87 1.71
C PHE A 61 13.04 2.49 0.54
N ASP A 62 13.47 2.79 -0.68
CA ASP A 62 12.85 2.25 -1.89
C ASP A 62 13.66 1.03 -2.34
N LEU A 63 12.99 -0.13 -2.49
CA LEU A 63 13.61 -1.38 -2.90
C LEU A 63 13.04 -1.87 -4.23
N PHE A 64 13.90 -2.46 -5.04
CA PHE A 64 13.52 -3.23 -6.23
C PHE A 64 13.61 -4.72 -5.89
N PHE A 65 12.51 -5.43 -6.11
CA PHE A 65 12.40 -6.87 -5.93
C PHE A 65 12.47 -7.55 -7.29
N SER A 66 13.32 -8.57 -7.39
CA SER A 66 13.43 -9.45 -8.53
C SER A 66 13.41 -10.89 -8.05
N SER A 67 12.62 -11.74 -8.68
CA SER A 67 12.51 -13.15 -8.32
C SER A 67 12.50 -14.00 -9.57
N ASN A 68 13.33 -15.05 -9.54
CA ASN A 68 13.37 -16.12 -10.53
C ASN A 68 13.05 -17.44 -9.83
N GLU A 69 13.00 -18.55 -10.58
CA GLU A 69 12.71 -19.90 -10.02
C GLU A 69 13.67 -20.32 -8.91
N LYS A 70 14.92 -19.85 -8.95
CA LYS A 70 16.00 -20.28 -8.04
C LYS A 70 16.22 -19.34 -6.85
N SER A 71 15.89 -18.07 -6.99
CA SER A 71 16.25 -17.05 -6.00
C SER A 71 15.41 -15.80 -6.13
N SER A 72 15.24 -15.10 -5.00
CA SER A 72 14.74 -13.74 -4.96
C SER A 72 15.78 -12.80 -4.37
N HIS A 73 15.76 -11.56 -4.85
CA HIS A 73 16.74 -10.54 -4.50
C HIS A 73 16.05 -9.19 -4.32
N TYR A 74 16.51 -8.42 -3.32
CA TYR A 74 16.14 -7.02 -3.16
C TYR A 74 17.36 -6.14 -3.40
N SER A 75 17.18 -5.10 -4.20
CA SER A 75 18.19 -4.09 -4.51
C SER A 75 17.71 -2.72 -4.05
N PHE A 76 18.61 -1.87 -3.58
CA PHE A 76 18.27 -0.51 -3.19
C PHE A 76 18.06 0.37 -4.43
N ILE A 77 17.02 1.20 -4.41
CA ILE A 77 16.73 2.19 -5.45
C ILE A 77 17.27 3.54 -4.99
N HIS A 78 18.50 3.87 -5.38
CA HIS A 78 19.12 5.15 -5.01
C HIS A 78 18.43 6.37 -5.66
N ASN A 79 17.81 6.19 -6.82
CA ASN A 79 17.15 7.28 -7.55
C ASN A 79 15.85 6.80 -8.18
N PHE A 80 14.77 6.89 -7.39
CA PHE A 80 13.43 6.50 -7.81
C PHE A 80 12.95 7.23 -9.06
N SER A 81 13.17 8.55 -9.13
CA SER A 81 12.77 9.35 -10.30
C SER A 81 13.43 8.83 -11.58
N ARG A 82 14.72 8.45 -11.53
CA ARG A 82 15.44 7.95 -12.70
C ARG A 82 14.96 6.58 -13.15
N LEU A 83 14.62 5.69 -12.20
CA LEU A 83 14.06 4.37 -12.47
C LEU A 83 12.73 4.49 -13.24
N ILE A 84 11.81 5.33 -12.75
CA ILE A 84 10.47 5.45 -13.34
C ILE A 84 10.45 6.33 -14.59
N ARG A 85 11.38 7.28 -14.73
CA ARG A 85 11.31 8.28 -15.82
C ARG A 85 11.26 7.66 -17.20
N ALA A 86 12.02 6.60 -17.46
CA ALA A 86 12.09 5.95 -18.76
C ALA A 86 10.72 5.44 -19.26
N GLN A 87 9.83 5.03 -18.35
CA GLN A 87 8.48 4.57 -18.71
C GLN A 87 7.45 5.70 -18.80
N ARG A 88 7.81 6.96 -18.46
CA ARG A 88 6.87 8.10 -18.39
C ARG A 88 7.12 9.18 -19.43
N THR A 89 8.37 9.44 -19.78
CA THR A 89 8.68 10.52 -20.73
C THR A 89 10.00 10.28 -21.46
N LYS A 90 10.07 10.79 -22.70
CA LYS A 90 11.31 10.90 -23.47
C LYS A 90 12.15 12.13 -23.07
N HIS A 91 11.56 13.12 -22.38
CA HIS A 91 12.22 14.40 -22.05
C HIS A 91 13.06 14.33 -20.78
N SER A 92 14.22 14.98 -20.77
CA SER A 92 15.26 14.93 -19.70
C SER A 92 14.98 15.78 -18.46
N SER A 93 13.83 16.47 -18.39
CA SER A 93 13.50 17.30 -17.25
C SER A 93 13.30 16.47 -15.97
N LYS A 94 13.73 17.03 -14.83
CA LYS A 94 13.43 16.47 -13.51
C LYS A 94 11.92 16.47 -13.29
N LEU A 95 11.38 15.30 -12.95
CA LEU A 95 9.96 15.11 -12.64
C LEU A 95 9.79 14.77 -11.17
N ILE A 96 8.72 15.31 -10.59
CA ILE A 96 8.18 14.88 -9.31
C ILE A 96 7.19 13.76 -9.62
N ILE A 97 7.33 12.61 -8.96
CA ILE A 97 6.59 11.40 -9.33
C ILE A 97 5.88 10.86 -8.09
N CYS A 98 4.58 10.61 -8.22
CA CYS A 98 3.83 9.88 -7.20
C CYS A 98 4.32 8.44 -7.14
N LYS A 99 4.89 8.04 -6.00
CA LYS A 99 5.46 6.70 -5.77
C LYS A 99 4.44 5.55 -5.83
N ARG A 100 3.15 5.85 -5.76
CA ARG A 100 2.05 4.88 -5.76
C ARG A 100 1.50 4.55 -7.15
N CYS A 101 1.33 5.55 -8.01
CA CYS A 101 0.68 5.41 -9.31
C CYS A 101 1.52 5.92 -10.49
N PHE A 102 2.69 6.49 -10.18
CA PHE A 102 3.62 7.09 -11.14
C PHE A 102 3.06 8.26 -11.94
N THR A 103 1.97 8.90 -11.48
CA THR A 103 1.57 10.22 -11.97
C THR A 103 2.72 11.20 -11.78
N THR A 104 3.03 11.97 -12.83
CA THR A 104 4.18 12.88 -12.85
C THR A 104 3.73 14.33 -12.84
N PHE A 105 4.53 15.16 -12.17
CA PHE A 105 4.33 16.59 -12.02
C PHE A 105 5.59 17.29 -12.49
N SER A 106 5.40 18.28 -13.37
CA SER A 106 6.47 19.13 -13.84
C SER A 106 6.99 19.99 -12.69
N ASN A 107 8.30 20.24 -12.65
CA ASN A 107 8.86 21.24 -11.73
C ASN A 107 8.61 22.68 -12.20
N LYS A 108 8.21 22.87 -13.46
CA LYS A 108 7.88 24.18 -14.02
C LYS A 108 6.41 24.52 -13.76
N PRO A 109 6.11 25.75 -13.31
CA PRO A 109 4.75 26.23 -13.13
C PRO A 109 3.89 26.07 -14.38
N ASN A 110 2.64 25.65 -14.18
CA ASN A 110 1.64 25.59 -15.22
C ASN A 110 0.29 26.05 -14.65
N LYS A 111 -0.37 27.01 -15.31
CA LYS A 111 -1.66 27.55 -14.84
C LYS A 111 -2.81 26.54 -14.96
N ASN A 112 -2.70 25.58 -15.88
CA ASN A 112 -3.79 24.68 -16.26
C ASN A 112 -3.62 23.25 -15.71
N LYS A 113 -2.46 22.94 -15.10
CA LYS A 113 -2.15 21.59 -14.61
C LYS A 113 -1.50 21.66 -13.24
N PRO A 114 -1.81 20.73 -12.32
CA PRO A 114 -1.04 20.57 -11.10
C PRO A 114 0.43 20.34 -11.42
N TRP A 115 1.31 20.99 -10.65
CA TRP A 115 2.75 20.96 -10.84
C TRP A 115 3.44 21.09 -9.48
N GLY A 116 4.75 20.81 -9.44
CA GLY A 116 5.52 20.90 -8.21
C GLY A 116 5.08 19.87 -7.15
N LEU A 117 5.53 20.11 -5.91
CA LEU A 117 5.15 19.28 -4.76
C LEU A 117 3.69 19.49 -4.39
N LEU A 118 3.18 20.72 -4.48
CA LEU A 118 1.76 21.01 -4.24
C LEU A 118 0.83 20.20 -5.16
N GLY A 119 1.23 20.00 -6.42
CA GLY A 119 0.49 19.16 -7.36
C GLY A 119 0.48 17.68 -6.93
N LEU A 120 1.62 17.18 -6.44
CA LEU A 120 1.73 15.84 -5.88
C LEU A 120 0.87 15.68 -4.62
N ASP A 121 0.92 16.63 -3.69
CA ASP A 121 0.19 16.58 -2.42
C ASP A 121 -1.33 16.56 -2.67
N ARG A 122 -1.82 17.43 -3.57
CA ARG A 122 -3.23 17.42 -3.99
C ARG A 122 -3.62 16.09 -4.61
N HIS A 123 -2.76 15.52 -5.44
CA HIS A 123 -2.99 14.22 -6.04
C HIS A 123 -3.06 13.10 -5.00
N GLN A 124 -2.16 13.10 -4.01
CA GLN A 124 -2.15 12.13 -2.91
C GLN A 124 -3.38 12.27 -2.01
N PHE A 125 -3.81 13.50 -1.73
CA PHE A 125 -5.05 13.76 -1.01
C PHE A 125 -6.27 13.20 -1.76
N MET A 126 -6.44 13.54 -3.04
CA MET A 126 -7.54 12.98 -3.86
C MET A 126 -7.48 11.45 -3.92
N SER A 127 -6.29 10.90 -4.06
CA SER A 127 -5.99 9.48 -3.97
C SER A 127 -6.50 8.84 -2.68
N SER A 128 -6.36 9.52 -1.53
CA SER A 128 -6.84 9.03 -0.23
C SER A 128 -8.37 9.05 -0.12
N ILE A 129 -9.03 10.06 -0.70
CA ILE A 129 -10.50 10.17 -0.74
C ILE A 129 -11.09 9.00 -1.55
N VAL A 130 -10.48 8.70 -2.70
CA VAL A 130 -10.90 7.55 -3.53
C VAL A 130 -10.71 6.23 -2.78
N ASP A 131 -9.63 6.06 -2.02
CA ASP A 131 -9.43 4.85 -1.21
C ASP A 131 -10.52 4.67 -0.15
N VAL A 132 -10.94 5.76 0.50
CA VAL A 132 -12.01 5.74 1.50
C VAL A 132 -13.35 5.43 0.83
N SER A 133 -13.67 6.08 -0.29
CA SER A 133 -14.93 5.84 -0.99
C SER A 133 -15.06 4.40 -1.50
N MET A 134 -13.98 3.81 -1.99
CA MET A 134 -13.96 2.39 -2.38
C MET A 134 -14.20 1.46 -1.19
N LYS A 135 -13.59 1.73 -0.04
CA LYS A 135 -13.84 0.94 1.18
C LYS A 135 -15.30 1.00 1.61
N ILE A 136 -15.89 2.20 1.61
CA ILE A 136 -17.31 2.41 1.93
C ILE A 136 -18.18 1.62 0.95
N SER A 137 -17.92 1.73 -0.36
CA SER A 137 -18.65 0.99 -1.39
C SER A 137 -18.55 -0.53 -1.19
N ASN A 138 -17.36 -1.04 -0.86
CA ASN A 138 -17.17 -2.45 -0.58
C ASN A 138 -17.96 -2.90 0.66
N LEU A 139 -17.99 -2.10 1.72
CA LEU A 139 -18.82 -2.38 2.90
C LEU A 139 -20.29 -2.50 2.52
N TYR A 140 -20.83 -1.60 1.69
CA TYR A 140 -22.21 -1.70 1.22
C TYR A 140 -22.47 -2.95 0.37
N LYS A 141 -21.49 -3.41 -0.41
CA LYS A 141 -21.62 -4.66 -1.21
C LYS A 141 -21.55 -5.92 -0.36
N THR A 142 -20.74 -5.92 0.69
CA THR A 142 -20.54 -7.08 1.57
C THR A 142 -21.52 -7.12 2.74
N ASN A 143 -22.18 -6.01 3.06
CA ASN A 143 -23.33 -6.03 3.96
C ASN A 143 -24.45 -6.75 3.23
N TYR A 144 -24.61 -8.05 3.51
CA TYR A 144 -25.88 -8.71 3.29
C TYR A 144 -26.93 -7.84 4.00
N GLY A 145 -27.99 -7.47 3.28
CA GLY A 145 -29.11 -6.76 3.89
C GLY A 145 -29.58 -7.51 5.13
N MET A 146 -30.19 -6.80 6.10
CA MET A 146 -30.82 -7.46 7.24
C MET A 146 -31.60 -8.67 6.74
N ILE A 147 -31.28 -9.86 7.28
CA ILE A 147 -32.04 -11.07 6.98
C ILE A 147 -33.49 -10.71 7.28
N LYS A 148 -34.35 -10.78 6.26
CA LYS A 148 -35.77 -10.47 6.46
C LYS A 148 -36.30 -11.45 7.49
N LEU A 149 -36.83 -10.91 8.58
CA LEU A 149 -37.57 -11.69 9.57
C LEU A 149 -38.66 -12.47 8.83
N THR A 150 -38.77 -13.74 9.15
CA THR A 150 -39.96 -14.51 8.81
C THR A 150 -41.17 -13.88 9.50
N LYS A 151 -42.38 -14.13 8.99
CA LYS A 151 -43.61 -13.60 9.62
C LYS A 151 -43.72 -13.99 11.10
N ALA A 152 -43.25 -15.19 11.46
CA ALA A 152 -43.23 -15.65 12.85
C ALA A 152 -42.25 -14.86 13.72
N GLU A 153 -41.03 -14.65 13.24
CA GLU A 153 -40.02 -13.85 13.95
C GLU A 153 -40.43 -12.36 14.04
N GLU A 154 -41.15 -11.83 13.05
CA GLU A 154 -41.67 -10.47 13.08
C GLU A 154 -42.78 -10.30 14.13
N ILE A 155 -43.64 -11.32 14.30
CA ILE A 155 -44.67 -11.35 15.34
C ILE A 155 -44.01 -11.47 16.72
N ASP A 156 -43.03 -12.36 16.88
CA ASP A 156 -42.28 -12.52 18.13
C ASP A 156 -41.57 -11.22 18.52
N TYR A 157 -40.86 -10.59 17.59
CA TYR A 157 -40.22 -9.29 17.80
C TYR A 157 -41.21 -8.20 18.23
N LYS A 158 -42.40 -8.12 17.61
CA LYS A 158 -43.42 -7.12 17.96
C LYS A 158 -44.06 -7.35 19.33
N ASN A 159 -44.10 -8.61 19.78
CA ASN A 159 -44.70 -9.00 21.05
C ASN A 159 -43.68 -9.12 22.19
N ALA A 160 -42.38 -8.98 21.90
CA ALA A 160 -41.31 -9.08 22.89
C ALA A 160 -41.39 -7.93 23.90
N THR A 161 -41.62 -8.27 25.17
CA THR A 161 -41.65 -7.33 26.31
C THR A 161 -40.34 -7.31 27.10
N THR A 162 -39.41 -8.22 26.77
CA THR A 162 -38.10 -8.34 27.41
C THR A 162 -37.03 -8.69 26.37
N CYS A 163 -35.82 -8.13 26.50
CA CYS A 163 -34.70 -8.44 25.60
C CYS A 163 -33.88 -9.60 26.17
N HIS A 164 -33.93 -10.76 25.53
CA HIS A 164 -33.04 -11.88 25.86
C HIS A 164 -31.72 -11.71 25.12
N GLN A 165 -30.62 -11.48 25.85
CA GLN A 165 -29.30 -11.53 25.26
C GLN A 165 -29.03 -12.96 24.77
N TYR A 166 -28.78 -13.11 23.47
CA TYR A 166 -28.42 -14.39 22.87
C TYR A 166 -27.10 -14.88 23.47
N ARG A 167 -27.14 -15.91 24.33
CA ARG A 167 -25.94 -16.64 24.73
C ARG A 167 -25.53 -17.52 23.54
N ALA A 168 -24.50 -17.09 22.80
CA ALA A 168 -23.91 -17.91 21.77
C ALA A 168 -23.48 -19.25 22.39
N SER A 169 -24.13 -20.35 21.98
CA SER A 169 -23.68 -21.69 22.31
C SER A 169 -22.27 -21.89 21.74
N SER A 170 -21.36 -22.26 22.62
CA SER A 170 -19.97 -22.60 22.31
C SER A 170 -19.95 -23.63 21.19
N ARG A 171 -19.37 -23.25 20.05
CA ARG A 171 -19.02 -24.18 18.97
C ARG A 171 -18.05 -25.21 19.54
N THR A 172 -18.50 -26.47 19.63
CA THR A 172 -17.65 -27.66 19.83
C THR A 172 -16.78 -27.90 18.62
#